data_AF-D0MUW0-F1
#
_entry.id   AF-D0MUW0-F1
#
_cell.length_a   1.000
_cell.length_b   1.000
_cell.length_c   1.000
_cell.angle_alpha   90.00
_cell.angle_beta   90.00
_cell.angle_gamma   90.00
#
_symmetry.space_group_name_H-M   'P 1'
#
loop_
_entity.id
_entity.type
_entity.pdbx_description
1 polymer ?
#
loop_
_entity_poly.entity_id
_entity_poly.type
_entity_poly.pdbx_seq_one_letter_code
_entity_poly.pdbx_strand_id
1 'polypeptide(L)'
;MHQTPKQVWAHRNQLTEYQVWVAYRVAVRQLSLYHEGKKHDSSCRKPAACQGRKETMEHIFWECSCAQACWVKLIQQWTGEAWEPQNIESFQLSCANRKAPPVTPSLVEKMQKTYPDDIKHIILEWKRIWHILCTICLTSLWTQRNRVVFQQAQVTEDSSATEFWGTAMRQLRALGKRECRQPETQLRGTHLLLCLRVLEQKPREHPRQRVSPEQPLDLQEEPALLTRLRKYQTASRR
;
A
#
# COMPACT_ATOMS: atom_id res chain seq x y z
N MET A 1 13.17 13.77 1.52
CA MET A 1 13.19 12.29 1.35
C MET A 1 14.61 11.82 1.61
N HIS A 2 14.82 10.82 2.48
CA HIS A 2 16.16 10.38 2.91
C HIS A 2 16.50 8.95 2.48
N GLN A 3 16.09 8.54 1.26
CA GLN A 3 16.47 7.23 0.70
C GLN A 3 17.63 7.39 -0.28
N THR A 4 18.65 6.54 -0.15
CA THR A 4 19.76 6.49 -1.12
C THR A 4 19.29 5.93 -2.46
N PRO A 5 19.91 6.29 -3.59
CA PRO A 5 19.58 5.71 -4.89
C PRO A 5 19.59 4.17 -4.88
N LYS A 6 20.59 3.55 -4.23
CA LYS A 6 20.68 2.09 -4.09
C LYS A 6 19.47 1.49 -3.36
N GLN A 7 18.94 2.15 -2.32
CA GLN A 7 17.75 1.70 -1.61
C GLN A 7 16.48 1.79 -2.45
N VAL A 8 16.38 2.80 -3.33
CA VAL A 8 15.24 2.92 -4.25
C VAL A 8 15.28 1.87 -5.35
N TRP A 9 16.47 1.64 -5.93
CA TRP A 9 16.65 0.67 -7.02
C TRP A 9 16.63 -0.79 -6.57
N ALA A 10 16.81 -1.09 -5.28
CA ALA A 10 16.79 -2.45 -4.75
C ALA A 10 15.38 -3.04 -4.66
N HIS A 11 14.80 -3.47 -5.78
CA HIS A 11 13.42 -3.97 -5.83
C HIS A 11 13.25 -5.48 -5.61
N ARG A 12 14.35 -6.26 -5.61
CA ARG A 12 14.38 -7.70 -5.27
C ARG A 12 13.26 -8.53 -5.95
N ASN A 13 12.95 -8.22 -7.21
CA ASN A 13 11.86 -8.83 -8.00
C ASN A 13 10.44 -8.66 -7.41
N GLN A 14 10.22 -7.70 -6.50
CA GLN A 14 8.92 -7.44 -5.84
C GLN A 14 8.12 -6.35 -6.55
N LEU A 15 8.85 -5.42 -7.18
CA LEU A 15 8.33 -4.31 -7.98
C LEU A 15 8.87 -4.44 -9.39
N THR A 16 8.15 -3.86 -10.35
CA THR A 16 8.62 -3.72 -11.73
C THR A 16 9.65 -2.61 -11.84
N GLU A 17 10.49 -2.66 -12.88
CA GLU A 17 11.46 -1.59 -13.15
C GLU A 17 10.78 -0.23 -13.34
N TYR A 18 9.62 -0.20 -13.99
CA TYR A 18 8.84 1.03 -14.16
C TYR A 18 8.37 1.61 -12.81
N GLN A 19 7.90 0.77 -11.89
CA GLN A 19 7.47 1.20 -10.56
C GLN A 19 8.62 1.84 -9.77
N VAL A 20 9.80 1.21 -9.84
CA VAL A 20 11.03 1.68 -9.22
C VAL A 20 11.49 2.99 -9.85
N TRP A 21 11.45 3.07 -11.18
CA TRP A 21 11.82 4.26 -11.93
C TRP A 21 10.93 5.47 -11.55
N VAL A 22 9.60 5.28 -11.48
CA VAL A 22 8.68 6.34 -11.06
C VAL A 22 8.99 6.75 -9.62
N ALA A 23 9.09 5.79 -8.71
CA ALA A 23 9.41 6.03 -7.30
C ALA A 23 10.72 6.79 -7.08
N TYR A 24 11.74 6.50 -7.90
CA TYR A 24 13.01 7.24 -7.92
C TYR A 24 12.81 8.66 -8.43
N ARG A 25 12.19 8.84 -9.60
CA ARG A 25 11.99 10.16 -10.22
C ARG A 25 11.13 11.09 -9.37
N VAL A 26 10.13 10.56 -8.67
CA VAL A 26 9.36 11.32 -7.67
C VAL A 26 10.29 11.80 -6.56
N ALA A 27 11.14 10.92 -6.04
CA ALA A 27 12.01 11.24 -4.91
C ALA A 27 13.07 12.31 -5.24
N VAL A 28 13.59 12.29 -6.47
CA VAL A 28 14.56 13.29 -6.96
C VAL A 28 13.89 14.46 -7.69
N ARG A 29 12.55 14.53 -7.72
CA ARG A 29 11.80 15.62 -8.37
C ARG A 29 12.14 15.81 -9.87
N GLN A 30 12.27 14.69 -10.61
CA GLN A 30 12.69 14.69 -12.02
C GLN A 30 11.61 14.18 -13.00
N LEU A 31 10.35 14.06 -12.57
CA LEU A 31 9.28 13.73 -13.51
C LEU A 31 8.91 14.96 -14.34
N SER A 32 8.91 14.78 -15.67
CA SER A 32 8.47 15.83 -16.59
C SER A 32 6.95 15.98 -16.53
N LEU A 33 6.48 17.14 -16.08
CA LEU A 33 5.06 17.47 -16.08
C LEU A 33 4.61 18.11 -17.40
N TYR A 34 5.40 18.01 -18.46
CA TYR A 34 5.06 18.58 -19.76
C TYR A 34 3.77 17.94 -20.33
N HIS A 35 2.98 18.77 -21.00
CA HIS A 35 1.93 18.37 -21.94
C HIS A 35 1.56 19.56 -22.82
N GLU A 36 0.91 19.29 -23.95
CA GLU A 36 0.41 20.33 -24.84
C GLU A 36 -0.62 21.23 -24.14
N GLY A 37 -0.56 22.54 -24.42
CA GLY A 37 -1.41 23.55 -23.79
C GLY A 37 -1.02 23.95 -22.36
N LYS A 38 -0.02 23.31 -21.73
CA LYS A 38 0.40 23.63 -20.36
C LYS A 38 0.82 25.08 -20.15
N LYS A 39 1.38 25.71 -21.19
CA LYS A 39 1.79 27.13 -21.16
C LYS A 39 0.59 28.06 -21.00
N HIS A 40 -0.59 27.67 -21.47
CA HIS A 40 -1.83 28.44 -21.38
C HIS A 40 -2.62 28.07 -20.13
N ASP A 41 -2.69 26.77 -19.82
CA ASP A 41 -3.33 26.26 -18.63
C ASP A 41 -2.45 25.19 -17.97
N SER A 42 -1.85 25.56 -16.84
CA SER A 42 -1.01 24.68 -16.03
C SER A 42 -1.77 24.01 -14.89
N SER A 43 -3.11 24.05 -14.91
CA SER A 43 -3.94 23.44 -13.87
C SER A 43 -3.95 21.91 -13.95
N CYS A 44 -4.18 21.29 -12.79
CA CYS A 44 -4.34 19.86 -12.68
C CYS A 44 -5.63 19.42 -13.36
N ARG A 45 -5.51 18.44 -14.26
CA ARG A 45 -6.63 17.94 -15.07
C ARG A 45 -7.35 16.72 -14.46
N LYS A 46 -6.90 16.18 -13.32
CA LYS A 46 -7.38 14.87 -12.79
C LYS A 46 -8.87 14.90 -12.39
N PRO A 47 -9.30 15.44 -11.23
CA PRO A 47 -10.72 15.66 -10.96
C PRO A 47 -11.12 17.12 -11.19
N ALA A 48 -12.41 17.37 -11.45
CA ALA A 48 -12.98 18.72 -11.56
C ALA A 48 -12.69 19.58 -10.31
N ALA A 49 -12.62 18.96 -9.13
CA ALA A 49 -12.28 19.64 -7.88
C ALA A 49 -10.85 20.26 -7.87
N CYS A 50 -9.98 19.87 -8.79
CA CYS A 50 -8.64 20.45 -8.94
C CYS A 50 -8.57 21.61 -9.97
N GLN A 51 -9.70 22.00 -10.57
CA GLN A 51 -9.74 23.08 -11.55
C GLN A 51 -9.15 24.37 -10.97
N GLY A 52 -8.27 25.01 -11.75
CA GLY A 52 -7.55 26.23 -11.34
C GLY A 52 -6.37 26.01 -10.37
N ARG A 53 -6.19 24.81 -9.80
CA ARG A 53 -4.99 24.50 -9.01
C ARG A 53 -3.83 24.11 -9.91
N LYS A 54 -2.69 24.78 -9.73
CA LYS A 54 -1.47 24.51 -10.51
C LYS A 54 -0.99 23.07 -10.34
N GLU A 55 -0.70 22.41 -11.45
CA GLU A 55 -0.15 21.06 -11.47
C GLU A 55 1.35 21.07 -11.10
N THR A 56 1.66 20.60 -9.90
CA THR A 56 3.01 20.34 -9.39
C THR A 56 3.17 18.86 -9.03
N MET A 57 4.41 18.41 -8.78
CA MET A 57 4.62 17.03 -8.28
C MET A 57 4.01 16.86 -6.88
N GLU A 58 4.17 17.87 -6.03
CA GLU A 58 3.56 17.93 -4.71
C GLU A 58 2.05 17.75 -4.81
N HIS A 59 1.42 18.47 -5.75
CA HIS A 59 -0.01 18.35 -6.00
C HIS A 59 -0.41 16.95 -6.50
N ILE A 60 0.24 16.44 -7.55
CA ILE A 60 -0.11 15.15 -8.17
C ILE A 60 -0.01 13.98 -7.17
N PHE A 61 1.03 14.00 -6.32
CA PHE A 61 1.34 12.87 -5.45
C PHE A 61 0.79 13.02 -4.03
N TRP A 62 0.47 14.22 -3.56
CA TRP A 62 0.05 14.43 -2.17
C TRP A 62 -1.24 15.21 -2.06
N GLU A 63 -1.38 16.37 -2.71
CA GLU A 63 -2.47 17.31 -2.40
C GLU A 63 -3.75 17.08 -3.22
N CYS A 64 -3.62 16.51 -4.42
CA CYS A 64 -4.76 16.22 -5.29
C CYS A 64 -5.75 15.32 -4.56
N SER A 65 -7.06 15.57 -4.70
CA SER A 65 -8.06 14.77 -3.98
C SER A 65 -8.02 13.28 -4.38
N CYS A 66 -7.70 12.95 -5.63
CA CYS A 66 -7.41 11.57 -6.04
C CYS A 66 -6.18 10.97 -5.33
N ALA A 67 -5.14 11.78 -5.07
CA ALA A 67 -3.97 11.34 -4.31
C ALA A 67 -4.32 11.10 -2.85
N GLN A 68 -5.05 12.03 -2.24
CA GLN A 68 -5.59 11.91 -0.89
C GLN A 68 -6.44 10.64 -0.74
N ALA A 69 -7.37 10.38 -1.65
CA ALA A 69 -8.19 9.16 -1.64
C ALA A 69 -7.36 7.87 -1.67
N CYS A 70 -6.29 7.83 -2.49
CA CYS A 70 -5.40 6.67 -2.55
C CYS A 70 -4.60 6.48 -1.25
N TRP A 71 -4.06 7.56 -0.68
CA TRP A 71 -3.29 7.48 0.57
C TRP A 71 -4.16 7.16 1.78
N VAL A 72 -5.34 7.78 1.88
CA VAL A 72 -6.34 7.44 2.89
C VAL A 72 -6.69 5.96 2.79
N LYS A 73 -6.97 5.45 1.59
CA LYS A 73 -7.25 4.03 1.39
C LYS A 73 -6.12 3.15 1.91
N LEU A 74 -4.86 3.48 1.60
CA LEU A 74 -3.71 2.72 2.08
C LEU A 74 -3.61 2.74 3.61
N ILE A 75 -3.68 3.94 4.21
CA ILE A 75 -3.50 4.15 5.65
C ILE A 75 -4.61 3.47 6.44
N GLN A 76 -5.86 3.61 6.00
CA GLN A 76 -7.01 2.96 6.65
C GLN A 76 -6.86 1.44 6.71
N GLN A 77 -6.40 0.82 5.61
CA GLN A 77 -6.17 -0.63 5.56
C GLN A 77 -4.95 -1.03 6.40
N TRP A 78 -3.93 -0.18 6.45
CA TRP A 78 -2.74 -0.41 7.26
C TRP A 78 -3.01 -0.37 8.76
N THR A 79 -3.71 0.66 9.23
CA THR A 79 -4.02 0.84 10.66
C THR A 79 -5.21 -0.01 11.09
N GLY A 80 -6.08 -0.40 10.14
CA GLY A 80 -7.35 -1.04 10.43
C GLY A 80 -8.39 -0.07 11.00
N GLU A 81 -8.21 1.24 10.80
CA GLU A 81 -9.06 2.30 11.35
C GLU A 81 -9.53 3.24 10.22
N ALA A 82 -10.71 3.84 10.37
CA ALA A 82 -11.17 4.87 9.44
C ALA A 82 -10.41 6.19 9.66
N TRP A 83 -9.99 6.82 8.57
CA TRP A 83 -9.26 8.10 8.57
C TRP A 83 -9.89 9.06 7.58
N GLU A 84 -9.92 10.34 7.95
CA GLU A 84 -10.29 11.43 7.04
C GLU A 84 -9.03 12.00 6.35
N PRO A 85 -9.13 12.55 5.13
CA PRO A 85 -7.99 13.11 4.39
C PRO A 85 -7.17 14.14 5.17
N GLN A 86 -7.82 14.95 6.00
CA GLN A 86 -7.18 16.00 6.79
C GLN A 86 -6.29 15.45 7.92
N ASN A 87 -6.50 14.18 8.31
CA ASN A 87 -5.86 13.59 9.48
C ASN A 87 -4.73 12.63 9.13
N ILE A 88 -4.40 12.46 7.84
CA ILE A 88 -3.35 11.55 7.40
C ILE A 88 -1.95 12.18 7.23
N GLU A 89 -1.81 13.49 7.53
CA GLU A 89 -0.54 14.22 7.40
C GLU A 89 0.60 13.58 8.20
N SER A 90 0.30 13.04 9.38
CA SER A 90 1.26 12.34 10.25
C SER A 90 1.92 11.13 9.58
N PHE A 91 1.27 10.53 8.58
CA PHE A 91 1.78 9.40 7.82
C PHE A 91 2.58 9.82 6.58
N GLN A 92 2.55 11.09 6.17
CA GLN A 92 3.11 11.54 4.90
C GLN A 92 4.62 11.24 4.80
N LEU A 93 5.37 11.43 5.88
CA LEU A 93 6.80 11.11 5.92
C LEU A 93 7.06 9.59 5.74
N SER A 94 6.23 8.75 6.35
CA SER A 94 6.28 7.28 6.24
C SER A 94 5.93 6.82 4.82
N CYS A 95 4.94 7.46 4.18
CA CYS A 95 4.58 7.22 2.79
C CYS A 95 5.71 7.64 1.84
N ALA A 96 6.22 8.86 1.99
CA ALA A 96 7.25 9.44 1.12
C ALA A 96 8.57 8.65 1.19
N ASN A 97 8.98 8.24 2.39
CA ASN A 97 10.18 7.42 2.57
C ASN A 97 9.91 5.92 2.39
N ARG A 98 8.68 5.51 2.06
CA ARG A 98 8.25 4.10 1.94
C ARG A 98 8.70 3.24 3.11
N LYS A 99 8.73 3.84 4.30
CA LYS A 99 9.14 3.21 5.57
C LYS A 99 7.90 3.10 6.41
N ALA A 100 7.54 1.87 6.74
CA ALA A 100 6.33 1.58 7.49
C ALA A 100 6.30 2.36 8.81
N PRO A 101 5.18 3.00 9.15
CA PRO A 101 4.99 3.53 10.50
C PRO A 101 4.99 2.35 11.50
N PRO A 102 5.12 2.63 12.81
CA PRO A 102 4.98 1.61 13.83
C PRO A 102 3.69 0.81 13.64
N VAL A 103 3.78 -0.52 13.80
CA VAL A 103 2.61 -1.40 13.78
C VAL A 103 1.88 -1.20 15.11
N THR A 104 0.56 -1.04 15.08
CA THR A 104 -0.23 -0.81 16.29
C THR A 104 -0.13 -2.02 17.23
N PRO A 105 -0.06 -1.81 18.57
CA PRO A 105 0.03 -2.92 19.52
C PRO A 105 -1.12 -3.92 19.38
N SER A 106 -2.33 -3.44 19.10
CA SER A 106 -3.52 -4.28 18.86
C SER A 106 -3.35 -5.20 17.65
N LEU A 107 -2.76 -4.72 16.57
CA LEU A 107 -2.47 -5.52 15.38
C LEU A 107 -1.35 -6.53 15.65
N VAL A 108 -0.31 -6.14 16.40
CA VAL A 108 0.76 -7.05 16.84
C VAL A 108 0.19 -8.15 17.73
N GLU A 109 -0.64 -7.82 18.70
CA GLU A 109 -1.28 -8.80 19.60
C GLU A 109 -2.18 -9.76 18.82
N LYS A 110 -2.96 -9.25 17.88
CA LYS A 110 -3.78 -10.08 16.98
C LYS A 110 -2.90 -11.05 16.18
N MET A 111 -1.83 -10.55 15.56
CA MET A 111 -0.89 -11.38 14.81
C MET A 111 -0.16 -12.39 15.71
N GLN A 112 0.18 -12.02 16.94
CA GLN A 112 0.82 -12.89 17.93
C GLN A 112 -0.11 -14.03 18.36
N LYS A 113 -1.39 -13.73 18.59
CA LYS A 113 -2.40 -14.76 18.91
C LYS A 113 -2.60 -15.73 17.75
N THR A 114 -2.61 -15.23 16.51
CA THR A 114 -2.81 -16.09 15.33
C THR A 114 -1.55 -16.86 14.92
N TYR A 115 -0.37 -16.26 15.06
CA TYR A 115 0.92 -16.80 14.58
C TYR A 115 2.04 -16.63 15.63
N PRO A 116 1.95 -17.31 16.79
CA PRO A 116 2.84 -17.04 17.92
C PRO A 116 4.31 -17.30 17.64
N ASP A 117 4.61 -18.32 16.84
CA ASP A 117 5.98 -18.75 16.52
C ASP A 117 6.65 -17.89 15.42
N ASP A 118 5.86 -17.18 14.61
CA ASP A 118 6.31 -16.52 13.38
C ASP A 118 6.20 -14.98 13.43
N ILE A 119 5.84 -14.39 14.56
CA ILE A 119 5.52 -12.96 14.69
C ILE A 119 6.60 -12.03 14.12
N LYS A 120 7.89 -12.34 14.34
CA LYS A 120 9.01 -11.52 13.84
C LYS A 120 9.03 -11.47 12.31
N HIS A 121 8.77 -12.63 11.69
CA HIS A 121 8.71 -12.75 10.22
C HIS A 121 7.44 -12.11 9.65
N ILE A 122 6.31 -12.27 10.34
CA ILE A 122 5.05 -11.62 9.98
C ILE A 122 5.19 -10.09 10.01
N ILE A 123 5.78 -9.52 11.07
CA ILE A 123 6.02 -8.06 11.15
C ILE A 123 6.96 -7.59 10.03
N LEU A 124 7.98 -8.37 9.68
CA LEU A 124 8.88 -8.03 8.57
C LEU A 124 8.12 -7.99 7.23
N GLU A 125 7.28 -8.98 6.96
CA GLU A 125 6.46 -9.03 5.74
C GLU A 125 5.37 -7.94 5.75
N TRP A 126 4.81 -7.58 6.91
CA TRP A 126 3.92 -6.43 7.04
C TRP A 126 4.61 -5.13 6.61
N LYS A 127 5.82 -4.86 7.13
CA LYS A 127 6.62 -3.68 6.73
C LYS A 127 6.99 -3.70 5.24
N ARG A 128 7.21 -4.89 4.67
CA ARG A 128 7.45 -5.07 3.24
C ARG A 128 6.21 -4.74 2.41
N ILE A 129 5.02 -5.14 2.85
CA ILE A 129 3.76 -4.77 2.20
C ILE A 129 3.64 -3.25 2.10
N TRP A 130 3.86 -2.51 3.19
CA TRP A 130 3.84 -1.03 3.17
C TRP A 130 4.72 -0.46 2.07
N HIS A 131 5.98 -0.93 2.01
CA HIS A 131 6.94 -0.46 1.03
C HIS A 131 6.44 -0.66 -0.42
N ILE A 132 5.86 -1.84 -0.69
CA ILE A 132 5.29 -2.17 -2.00
C ILE A 132 4.07 -1.28 -2.28
N LEU A 133 3.14 -1.16 -1.33
CA LEU A 133 1.92 -0.37 -1.48
C LEU A 133 2.21 1.11 -1.74
N CYS A 134 3.14 1.72 -1.00
CA CYS A 134 3.52 3.12 -1.25
C CYS A 134 4.11 3.31 -2.65
N THR A 135 4.91 2.35 -3.12
CA THR A 135 5.50 2.39 -4.46
C THR A 135 4.44 2.26 -5.56
N ILE A 136 3.50 1.33 -5.37
CA ILE A 136 2.39 1.14 -6.30
C ILE A 136 1.49 2.38 -6.30
N CYS A 137 1.19 2.98 -5.14
CA CYS A 137 0.41 4.22 -5.04
C CYS A 137 1.02 5.34 -5.88
N LEU A 138 2.32 5.63 -5.71
CA LEU A 138 3.04 6.61 -6.52
C LEU A 138 2.93 6.31 -8.02
N THR A 139 3.13 5.05 -8.41
CA THR A 139 3.06 4.64 -9.82
C THR A 139 1.65 4.74 -10.40
N SER A 140 0.63 4.38 -9.62
CA SER A 140 -0.79 4.51 -10.00
C SER A 140 -1.17 5.97 -10.19
N LEU A 141 -0.79 6.85 -9.26
CA LEU A 141 -1.08 8.28 -9.36
C LEU A 141 -0.44 8.93 -10.59
N TRP A 142 0.81 8.56 -10.88
CA TRP A 142 1.53 8.99 -12.08
C TRP A 142 0.87 8.48 -13.36
N THR A 143 0.51 7.20 -13.39
CA THR A 143 -0.14 6.59 -14.56
C THR A 143 -1.50 7.21 -14.83
N GLN A 144 -2.33 7.39 -13.80
CA GLN A 144 -3.62 8.07 -13.90
C GLN A 144 -3.47 9.49 -14.45
N ARG A 145 -2.50 10.26 -13.94
CA ARG A 145 -2.20 11.61 -14.45
C ARG A 145 -1.90 11.57 -15.96
N ASN A 146 -1.05 10.64 -16.40
CA ASN A 146 -0.70 10.53 -17.81
C ASN A 146 -1.90 10.12 -18.68
N ARG A 147 -2.79 9.24 -18.21
CA ARG A 147 -4.02 8.90 -18.95
C ARG A 147 -4.95 10.09 -19.09
N VAL A 148 -5.14 10.88 -18.03
CA VAL A 148 -5.95 12.10 -18.08
C VAL A 148 -5.37 13.10 -19.08
N VAL A 149 -4.05 13.30 -19.03
CA VAL A 149 -3.38 14.33 -19.83
C VAL A 149 -3.24 13.95 -21.30
N PHE A 150 -2.88 12.70 -21.60
CA PHE A 150 -2.54 12.26 -22.97
C PHE A 150 -3.63 11.42 -23.63
N GLN A 151 -4.55 10.85 -22.86
CA GLN A 151 -5.62 9.98 -23.35
C GLN A 151 -7.02 10.53 -23.03
N GLN A 152 -7.10 11.74 -22.45
CA GLN A 152 -8.36 12.40 -22.07
C GLN A 152 -9.24 11.56 -21.14
N ALA A 153 -8.63 10.64 -20.39
CA ALA A 153 -9.35 9.82 -19.43
C ALA A 153 -9.94 10.70 -18.32
N GLN A 154 -11.07 10.27 -17.76
CA GLN A 154 -11.67 10.88 -16.58
C GLN A 154 -11.35 10.04 -15.35
N VAL A 155 -10.95 10.71 -14.27
CA VAL A 155 -10.68 10.04 -12.99
C VAL A 155 -11.41 10.75 -11.87
N THR A 156 -11.97 9.95 -10.98
CA THR A 156 -12.62 10.37 -9.74
C THR A 156 -11.78 9.91 -8.56
N GLU A 157 -12.10 10.39 -7.37
CA GLU A 157 -11.48 9.93 -6.11
C GLU A 157 -11.68 8.42 -5.92
N ASP A 158 -12.92 7.96 -6.06
CA ASP A 158 -13.30 6.55 -5.91
C ASP A 158 -12.63 5.64 -6.94
N SER A 159 -12.66 6.03 -8.22
CA SER A 159 -12.02 5.24 -9.28
C SER A 159 -10.50 5.19 -9.09
N SER A 160 -9.89 6.29 -8.63
CA SER A 160 -8.45 6.34 -8.37
C SER A 160 -8.04 5.40 -7.24
N ALA A 161 -8.74 5.45 -6.11
CA ALA A 161 -8.49 4.58 -4.97
C ALA A 161 -8.78 3.11 -5.27
N THR A 162 -9.85 2.82 -6.02
CA THR A 162 -10.23 1.47 -6.44
C THR A 162 -9.19 0.87 -7.39
N GLU A 163 -8.74 1.63 -8.40
CA GLU A 163 -7.71 1.17 -9.33
C GLU A 163 -6.38 0.90 -8.63
N PHE A 164 -5.95 1.83 -7.77
CA PHE A 164 -4.76 1.66 -6.94
C PHE A 164 -4.84 0.37 -6.12
N TRP A 165 -5.91 0.22 -5.33
CA TRP A 165 -6.06 -0.90 -4.41
C TRP A 165 -6.16 -2.23 -5.18
N GLY A 166 -6.97 -2.28 -6.23
CA GLY A 166 -7.11 -3.49 -7.06
C GLY A 166 -5.81 -3.91 -7.73
N THR A 167 -5.00 -2.96 -8.20
CA THR A 167 -3.68 -3.23 -8.78
C THR A 167 -2.69 -3.72 -7.73
N ALA A 168 -2.65 -3.04 -6.57
CA ALA A 168 -1.79 -3.39 -5.46
C ALA A 168 -2.05 -4.81 -4.94
N MET A 169 -3.32 -5.15 -4.69
CA MET A 169 -3.69 -6.45 -4.18
C MET A 169 -3.43 -7.57 -5.18
N ARG A 170 -3.66 -7.34 -6.48
CA ARG A 170 -3.31 -8.32 -7.52
C ARG A 170 -1.81 -8.60 -7.54
N GLN A 171 -0.97 -7.55 -7.49
CA GLN A 171 0.48 -7.71 -7.49
C GLN A 171 0.98 -8.43 -6.24
N LEU A 172 0.51 -8.04 -5.05
CA LEU A 172 0.90 -8.68 -3.79
C LEU A 172 0.50 -10.16 -3.73
N ARG A 173 -0.70 -10.52 -4.20
CA ARG A 173 -1.12 -11.93 -4.28
C ARG A 173 -0.28 -12.71 -5.28
N ALA A 174 0.04 -12.12 -6.44
CA ALA A 174 0.92 -12.76 -7.42
C ALA A 174 2.32 -12.99 -6.85
N LEU A 175 2.85 -12.01 -6.11
CA LEU A 175 4.14 -12.09 -5.43
C LEU A 175 4.16 -13.22 -4.38
N GLY A 176 3.15 -13.26 -3.51
CA GLY A 176 3.03 -14.33 -2.50
C GLY A 176 2.92 -15.71 -3.14
N LYS A 177 2.08 -15.87 -4.16
CA LYS A 177 1.95 -17.13 -4.92
C LYS A 177 3.26 -17.56 -5.57
N ARG A 178 4.01 -16.61 -6.15
CA ARG A 178 5.32 -16.89 -6.76
C ARG A 178 6.32 -17.38 -5.72
N GLU A 179 6.39 -16.71 -4.57
CA GLU A 179 7.33 -17.07 -3.50
C GLU A 179 6.98 -18.41 -2.84
N CYS A 180 5.69 -18.73 -2.72
CA CYS A 180 5.23 -20.05 -2.25
C CYS A 180 5.62 -21.23 -3.16
N ARG A 181 5.92 -20.98 -4.44
CA ARG A 181 6.31 -22.03 -5.41
C ARG A 181 7.79 -22.41 -5.32
N GLN A 182 8.61 -21.57 -4.69
CA GLN A 182 10.04 -21.79 -4.56
C GLN A 182 10.36 -22.26 -3.14
N PRO A 183 11.04 -23.41 -2.95
CA PRO A 183 11.35 -23.93 -1.61
C PRO A 183 12.04 -22.90 -0.70
N GLU A 184 13.02 -22.17 -1.24
CA GLU A 184 13.81 -21.19 -0.50
C GLU A 184 13.00 -19.97 0.01
N THR A 185 11.90 -19.63 -0.68
CA THR A 185 11.07 -18.46 -0.31
C THR A 185 9.68 -18.86 0.15
N GLN A 186 9.41 -20.14 0.35
CA GLN A 186 8.05 -20.64 0.57
C GLN A 186 7.42 -20.08 1.86
N LEU A 187 8.19 -20.07 2.95
CA LEU A 187 7.76 -19.51 4.23
C LEU A 187 7.46 -18.02 4.10
N ARG A 188 8.34 -17.28 3.41
CA ARG A 188 8.18 -15.85 3.16
C ARG A 188 6.91 -15.55 2.35
N GLY A 189 6.67 -16.29 1.27
CA GLY A 189 5.46 -16.17 0.48
C GLY A 189 4.20 -16.48 1.28
N THR A 190 4.28 -17.46 2.18
CA THR A 190 3.15 -17.84 3.07
C THR A 190 2.85 -16.73 4.07
N HIS A 191 3.87 -16.19 4.75
CA HIS A 191 3.73 -15.05 5.65
C HIS A 191 3.15 -13.83 4.94
N LEU A 192 3.60 -13.54 3.72
CA LEU A 192 3.04 -12.46 2.91
C LEU A 192 1.54 -12.68 2.67
N LEU A 193 1.12 -13.87 2.24
CA LEU A 193 -0.30 -14.17 2.00
C LEU A 193 -1.16 -14.09 3.28
N LEU A 194 -0.64 -14.52 4.43
CA LEU A 194 -1.31 -14.38 5.73
C LEU A 194 -1.49 -12.91 6.09
N CYS A 195 -0.46 -12.09 5.90
CA CYS A 195 -0.55 -10.65 6.06
C CYS A 195 -1.64 -10.05 5.16
N LEU A 196 -1.70 -10.43 3.87
CA LEU A 196 -2.73 -9.88 2.96
C LEU A 196 -4.16 -10.15 3.44
N ARG A 197 -4.42 -11.29 4.08
CA ARG A 197 -5.75 -11.58 4.67
C ARG A 197 -6.11 -10.61 5.80
N VAL A 198 -5.13 -10.19 6.59
CA VAL A 198 -5.33 -9.20 7.65
C VAL A 198 -5.54 -7.82 7.04
N LEU A 199 -4.75 -7.47 6.02
CA LEU A 199 -4.82 -6.18 5.33
C LEU A 199 -6.15 -5.97 4.59
N GLU A 200 -6.74 -7.02 4.04
CA GLU A 200 -8.00 -6.95 3.28
C GLU A 200 -9.24 -6.79 4.17
N GLN A 201 -9.09 -6.85 5.50
CA GLN A 201 -10.20 -6.66 6.42
C GLN A 201 -10.71 -5.22 6.38
N LYS A 202 -12.03 -5.05 6.49
CA LYS A 202 -12.61 -3.71 6.55
C LYS A 202 -12.04 -2.96 7.77
N PRO A 203 -11.56 -1.71 7.58
CA PRO A 203 -11.16 -0.86 8.68
C PRO A 203 -12.35 -0.68 9.63
N ARG A 204 -12.06 -0.71 10.93
CA ARG A 204 -13.04 -0.36 11.96
C ARG A 204 -13.29 1.14 11.91
N GLU A 205 -14.51 1.55 12.24
CA GLU A 205 -14.77 2.97 12.47
C GLU A 205 -13.83 3.49 13.56
N HIS A 206 -13.28 4.69 13.34
CA HIS A 206 -12.39 5.29 14.34
C HIS A 206 -13.21 5.52 15.61
N PRO A 207 -12.75 5.08 16.80
CA PRO A 207 -13.54 5.26 18.01
C PRO A 207 -13.71 6.75 18.29
N ARG A 208 -14.91 7.30 18.07
CA ARG A 208 -15.34 8.50 18.80
C ARG A 208 -15.42 8.07 20.26
N GLN A 209 -14.78 8.81 21.17
CA GLN A 209 -14.74 8.48 22.60
C GLN A 209 -16.14 8.12 23.15
N ARG A 210 -16.41 6.83 23.41
CA ARG A 210 -16.80 6.24 24.71
C ARG A 210 -17.49 4.87 24.59
N VAL A 211 -17.03 3.97 25.48
CA VAL A 211 -17.74 2.92 26.26
C VAL A 211 -18.32 1.72 25.49
N SER A 212 -17.70 0.55 25.73
CA SER A 212 -18.19 -0.81 25.44
C SER A 212 -19.52 -1.11 26.16
N PRO A 213 -20.32 -2.08 25.67
CA PRO A 213 -20.07 -3.49 25.99
C PRO A 213 -19.97 -4.42 24.77
N GLU A 214 -19.36 -5.57 25.03
CA GLU A 214 -18.99 -6.68 24.14
C GLU A 214 -20.18 -7.50 23.62
N GLN A 215 -19.99 -8.20 22.48
CA GLN A 215 -20.45 -9.57 22.21
C GLN A 215 -19.79 -10.16 20.93
N PRO A 216 -19.75 -11.50 20.74
CA PRO A 216 -18.60 -12.20 20.14
C PRO A 216 -18.75 -12.50 18.65
N LEU A 217 -17.63 -12.53 17.94
CA LEU A 217 -17.54 -12.97 16.54
C LEU A 217 -17.14 -14.45 16.46
N ASP A 218 -18.07 -15.23 15.93
CA ASP A 218 -17.87 -16.58 15.44
C ASP A 218 -16.90 -16.57 14.24
N LEU A 219 -15.81 -17.33 14.33
CA LEU A 219 -14.78 -17.46 13.29
C LEU A 219 -14.42 -18.93 13.14
N GLN A 220 -15.22 -19.68 12.38
CA GLN A 220 -14.80 -20.94 11.79
C GLN A 220 -14.65 -20.78 10.28
N GLU A 221 -13.40 -20.79 9.81
CA GLU A 221 -12.92 -21.57 8.66
C GLU A 221 -11.41 -21.30 8.41
N GLU A 222 -10.53 -22.03 9.09
CA GLU A 222 -9.14 -22.21 8.67
C GLU A 222 -8.69 -23.68 8.83
N PRO A 223 -8.57 -24.44 7.73
CA PRO A 223 -7.81 -25.71 7.80
C PRO A 223 -6.67 -25.85 6.78
N ALA A 224 -6.60 -25.11 5.67
CA ALA A 224 -5.72 -25.52 4.56
C ALA A 224 -4.28 -24.93 4.60
N LEU A 225 -4.12 -23.65 4.96
CA LEU A 225 -2.79 -23.01 4.94
C LEU A 225 -1.97 -23.29 6.22
N LEU A 226 -2.63 -23.27 7.39
CA LEU A 226 -1.99 -23.61 8.67
C LEU A 226 -1.46 -25.05 8.70
N THR A 227 -2.21 -26.00 8.11
CA THR A 227 -1.78 -27.40 8.00
C THR A 227 -0.52 -27.57 7.16
N ARG A 228 -0.32 -26.72 6.14
CA ARG A 228 0.90 -26.75 5.31
C ARG A 228 2.11 -26.20 6.05
N LEU A 229 1.92 -25.14 6.86
CA LEU A 229 2.98 -24.51 7.63
C LEU A 229 3.54 -25.47 8.71
N ARG A 230 2.65 -26.19 9.40
CA ARG A 230 3.04 -27.22 10.38
C ARG A 230 3.78 -28.42 9.76
N LYS A 231 3.37 -28.86 8.56
CA LYS A 231 4.04 -29.98 7.85
C LYS A 231 5.46 -29.64 7.43
N TYR A 232 5.76 -28.38 7.12
CA TYR A 232 7.11 -27.97 6.74
C TYR A 232 8.03 -27.85 7.96
N GLN A 233 7.53 -27.33 9.09
CA GLN A 233 8.29 -27.24 10.34
C GLN A 233 8.69 -28.61 10.90
N THR A 234 7.85 -29.64 10.73
CA THR A 234 8.19 -31.02 11.15
C THR A 234 9.16 -31.70 10.17
N ALA A 235 9.13 -31.35 8.89
CA ALA A 235 10.09 -31.85 7.90
C ALA A 235 11.49 -31.21 8.04
N SER A 236 11.58 -30.01 8.61
CA SER A 236 12.84 -29.26 8.79
C SER A 236 13.59 -29.60 10.09
N ARG A 237 13.01 -30.45 10.96
CA ARG A 237 13.57 -30.86 12.26
C ARG A 237 14.10 -32.30 12.27
N ARG A 238 14.34 -32.90 11.09
CA ARG A 238 15.03 -34.19 10.94
C ARG A 238 16.38 -33.98 10.27
#